data_AF-A0A0F2N5L3-F1
#
_entry.id   AF-A0A0F2N5L3-F1
#
_cell.length_a   1.000
_cell.length_b   1.000
_cell.length_c   1.000
_cell.angle_alpha   90.00
_cell.angle_beta   90.00
_cell.angle_gamma   90.00
#
_symmetry.space_group_name_H-M   'P 1'
#
loop_
_entity.id
_entity.type
_entity.pdbx_description
1 polymer ?
#
loop_
_entity_poly.entity_id
_entity_poly.type
_entity_poly.pdbx_seq_one_letter_code
_entity_poly.pdbx_strand_id
1 'polypeptide(L)' 'MAHASSDQAVRMAVEAGADSLEHGYFISQPTLEVMAAKGIPWMPPCLIAVKGNPLNDLKALKNIQFMLMPRWG' A
#
# COMPACT_ATOMS: atom_id res chain seq x y z
N MET A 1 5.18 -5.31 10.84
CA MET A 1 4.89 -4.63 9.55
C MET A 1 5.73 -5.23 8.43
N ALA A 2 5.13 -5.54 7.28
CA ALA A 2 5.82 -6.00 6.06
C ALA A 2 5.47 -5.14 4.84
N HIS A 3 6.47 -4.83 4.02
CA HIS A 3 6.31 -4.16 2.73
C HIS A 3 6.28 -5.22 1.62
N ALA A 4 5.13 -5.39 0.96
CA ALA A 4 4.98 -6.41 -0.08
C ALA A 4 3.89 -6.01 -1.09
N SER A 5 4.12 -6.25 -2.38
CA SER A 5 3.18 -5.88 -3.44
C SER A 5 2.54 -7.06 -4.15
N SER A 6 3.24 -8.18 -4.31
CA SER A 6 2.70 -9.39 -4.95
C SER A 6 1.89 -10.23 -3.97
N ASP A 7 0.85 -10.92 -4.46
CA ASP A 7 0.06 -11.86 -3.66
C ASP A 7 0.90 -12.87 -2.87
N GLN A 8 1.89 -13.51 -3.52
CA GLN A 8 2.76 -14.50 -2.88
C GLN A 8 3.57 -13.90 -1.71
N ALA A 9 4.19 -12.74 -1.92
CA ALA A 9 4.97 -12.06 -0.88
C ALA A 9 4.09 -11.63 0.31
N VAL A 10 2.89 -11.12 0.03
CA VAL A 10 1.92 -10.79 1.07
C VAL A 10 1.56 -12.05 1.86
N ARG A 11 1.23 -13.14 1.15
CA ARG A 11 0.85 -14.41 1.77
C ARG A 11 1.92 -14.95 2.71
N MET A 12 3.18 -14.95 2.26
CA MET A 12 4.31 -15.34 3.10
C MET A 12 4.44 -14.45 4.34
N ALA A 13 4.29 -13.13 4.19
CA ALA A 13 4.36 -12.20 5.33
C ALA A 13 3.24 -12.43 6.35
N VAL A 14 2.03 -12.70 5.87
CA VAL A 14 0.85 -13.03 6.69
C VAL A 14 1.04 -14.34 7.43
N GLU A 15 1.60 -15.36 6.78
CA GLU A 15 1.90 -16.65 7.40
C GLU A 15 3.05 -16.57 8.41
N ALA A 16 4.04 -15.72 8.15
CA ALA A 16 5.12 -15.42 9.08
C ALA A 16 4.67 -14.59 10.31
N GLY A 17 3.43 -14.12 10.34
CA GLY A 17 2.86 -13.40 11.48
C GLY A 17 3.15 -11.89 11.47
N ALA A 18 3.25 -11.27 10.30
CA ALA A 18 3.37 -9.82 10.22
C ALA A 18 2.18 -9.09 10.88
N ASP A 19 2.46 -8.05 11.67
CA ASP A 19 1.42 -7.28 12.38
C ASP A 19 0.58 -6.38 11.45
N SER A 20 1.12 -6.02 10.29
CA SER A 20 0.49 -5.13 9.30
C SER A 20 1.18 -5.28 7.95
N LEU A 21 0.47 -4.95 6.87
CA LEU A 21 0.95 -5.00 5.49
C LEU A 21 0.86 -3.63 4.83
N GLU A 22 1.94 -3.19 4.19
CA GLU A 22 2.01 -1.98 3.37
C GLU A 22 2.02 -2.33 1.87
N HIS A 23 1.48 -1.45 1.04
CA HIS A 23 1.34 -1.60 -0.42
C HIS A 23 0.25 -2.60 -0.85
N GLY A 24 0.60 -3.85 -1.10
CA GLY A 24 -0.35 -4.89 -1.52
C GLY A 24 -0.99 -4.66 -2.89
N TYR A 25 -0.33 -3.99 -3.83
CA TYR A 25 -0.90 -3.62 -5.16
C TYR A 25 -1.54 -4.78 -5.93
N PHE A 26 -1.02 -5.99 -5.77
CA PHE A 26 -1.46 -7.18 -6.50
C PHE A 26 -1.93 -8.27 -5.53
N ILE A 27 -2.44 -7.87 -4.37
CA ILE A 27 -3.03 -8.82 -3.41
C ILE A 27 -4.28 -9.45 -4.02
N SER A 28 -4.44 -10.76 -3.85
CA SER A 28 -5.65 -11.46 -4.28
C SER A 28 -6.73 -11.39 -3.21
N GLN A 29 -7.99 -11.56 -3.63
CA GLN A 29 -9.13 -11.68 -2.73
C GLN A 29 -8.96 -12.80 -1.68
N PRO A 30 -8.50 -14.03 -2.03
CA PRO A 30 -8.22 -15.07 -1.03
C PRO A 30 -7.18 -14.67 0.02
N THR A 31 -6.13 -13.93 -0.35
CA THR A 31 -5.13 -13.47 0.62
C THR A 31 -5.70 -12.38 1.54
N LEU A 32 -6.53 -11.49 1.01
CA LEU A 32 -7.26 -10.50 1.83
C LEU A 32 -8.16 -11.18 2.88
N GLU A 33 -8.85 -12.26 2.52
CA GLU A 33 -9.68 -13.02 3.45
C GLU A 33 -8.87 -13.63 4.59
N VAL A 34 -7.66 -14.12 4.30
CA VAL A 34 -6.78 -14.65 5.35
C VAL A 34 -6.20 -13.56 6.23
N MET A 35 -5.87 -12.40 5.66
CA MET A 35 -5.49 -11.22 6.46
C MET A 35 -6.62 -10.81 7.41
N ALA A 36 -7.84 -10.71 6.90
CA ALA A 36 -9.02 -10.37 7.69
C ALA A 36 -9.27 -11.39 8.82
N ALA A 37 -9.19 -12.69 8.53
CA ALA A 37 -9.35 -13.75 9.51
C ALA A 37 -8.28 -13.71 10.63
N LYS A 38 -7.07 -13.23 10.32
CA LYS A 38 -5.97 -13.04 11.28
C LYS A 38 -5.96 -11.67 11.95
N GLY A 39 -6.87 -10.76 11.58
CA GLY A 39 -6.89 -9.39 12.09
C GLY A 39 -5.69 -8.55 11.67
N ILE A 40 -5.06 -8.86 10.53
CA ILE A 40 -3.88 -8.13 10.03
C ILE A 40 -4.35 -6.95 9.17
N PRO A 41 -4.15 -5.69 9.60
CA PRO A 41 -4.52 -4.51 8.82
C PRO A 41 -3.67 -4.39 7.55
N TRP A 42 -4.32 -3.97 6.47
CA TRP A 42 -3.69 -3.64 5.19
C TRP A 42 -3.70 -2.14 4.98
N MET A 43 -2.55 -1.54 4.67
CA MET A 43 -2.36 -0.12 4.38
C MET A 43 -2.05 0.07 2.88
N PRO A 44 -3.07 0.37 2.05
CA PRO A 44 -2.86 0.68 0.65
C PRO A 44 -2.15 2.04 0.45
N PRO A 45 -1.30 2.18 -0.57
CA PRO A 45 -0.53 3.39 -0.80
C PRO A 45 -1.40 4.49 -1.42
N CYS A 46 -1.13 5.73 -1.05
CA CYS A 46 -1.74 6.90 -1.67
C CYS A 46 -0.98 7.27 -2.95
N LEU A 47 -1.69 7.76 -3.98
CA LEU A 47 -1.06 8.32 -5.17
C LEU A 47 -1.21 9.84 -5.17
N ILE A 48 -0.11 10.56 -5.38
CA ILE A 48 -0.07 12.03 -5.37
C ILE A 48 0.41 12.51 -6.74
N ALA A 49 -0.38 13.35 -7.39
CA ALA A 49 0.03 14.05 -8.61
C ALA A 49 0.55 15.43 -8.24
N VAL A 50 1.79 15.75 -8.66
CA VAL A 50 2.42 17.05 -8.43
C VAL A 50 2.76 17.72 -9.75
N LYS A 51 2.73 19.06 -9.78
CA LYS A 51 3.17 19.83 -10.95
C LYS A 51 4.70 20.01 -10.91
N GLY A 52 5.37 19.54 -11.97
CA GLY A 52 6.83 19.57 -12.12
C GLY A 52 7.45 18.17 -11.96
N ASN A 53 8.78 18.10 -11.85
CA ASN A 53 9.50 16.83 -11.65
C ASN A 53 10.20 16.81 -10.28
N PRO A 54 9.69 16.06 -9.29
CA PRO A 54 10.28 15.98 -7.96
C PRO A 54 11.65 15.28 -7.94
N LEU A 55 12.01 14.52 -8.99
CA LEU A 55 13.35 13.94 -9.10
C LEU A 55 14.41 14.99 -9.45
N ASN A 56 14.00 16.12 -10.04
CA ASN A 56 14.90 17.24 -10.39
C ASN A 56 14.85 18.37 -9.35
N ASP A 57 13.68 18.64 -8.75
CA ASP A 57 13.51 19.65 -7.70
C ASP A 57 12.45 19.20 -6.67
N LEU A 58 12.91 18.87 -5.46
CA LEU A 58 12.04 18.45 -4.36
C LEU A 58 11.00 19.52 -3.96
N LYS A 59 11.20 20.80 -4.30
CA LYS A 59 10.17 21.84 -4.07
C LYS A 59 8.89 21.57 -4.86
N ALA A 60 8.95 20.80 -5.94
CA ALA A 60 7.77 20.38 -6.70
C ALA A 60 6.75 19.63 -5.84
N LEU A 61 7.19 18.97 -4.74
CA LEU A 61 6.28 18.30 -3.79
C LEU A 61 5.32 19.27 -3.08
N LYS A 62 5.60 20.58 -3.07
CA LYS A 62 4.67 21.61 -2.55
C LYS A 62 3.51 21.91 -3.51
N ASN A 63 3.62 21.51 -4.79
CA ASN A 63 2.68 21.85 -5.85
C ASN A 63 1.73 20.68 -6.15
N ILE A 64 1.11 20.11 -5.13
CA ILE A 64 0.15 18.99 -5.26
C ILE A 64 -1.05 19.46 -6.08
N GLN A 65 -1.40 18.70 -7.11
CA GLN A 65 -2.57 18.95 -7.97
C GLN A 65 -3.73 18.02 -7.61
N PHE A 66 -3.41 16.78 -7.28
CA PHE A 66 -4.40 15.76 -6.96
C PHE A 66 -3.82 14.74 -5.99
N MET A 67 -4.69 14.18 -5.14
CA MET A 67 -4.36 13.12 -4.21
C MET A 67 -5.44 12.05 -4.30
N LEU A 68 -5.04 10.84 -4.69
CA LEU A 68 -5.90 9.67 -4.65
C LEU A 68 -5.69 8.96 -3.32
N MET A 69 -6.71 9.06 -2.46
CA MET A 69 -6.78 8.31 -1.22
C MET A 69 -7.48 6.98 -1.48
N PRO A 70 -6.92 5.83 -1.05
CA PRO A 70 -7.68 4.59 -1.00
C PRO A 70 -8.87 4.77 -0.05
N ARG A 71 -10.08 4.41 -0.51
CA ARG A 71 -11.29 4.50 0.32
C ARG A 71 -11.35 3.30 1.24
N TRP A 72 -11.44 3.56 2.53
CA TRP A 72 -11.85 2.58 3.53
C TRP A 72 -13.39 2.53 3.50
N GLY A 73 -13.93 1.33 3.24
CA GLY A 73 -15.37 1.07 3.26
C GLY A 73 -15.91 0.97 4.68
#